data_AF-K1Z6A7-F1
#
_entry.id   AF-K1Z6A7-F1
#
_cell.length_a   1.000
_cell.length_b   1.000
_cell.length_c   1.000
_cell.angle_alpha   90.00
_cell.angle_beta   90.00
_cell.angle_gamma   90.00
#
_symmetry.space_group_name_H-M   'P 1'
#
loop_
_entity.id
_entity.type
_entity.pdbx_description
1 polymer ?
#
loop_
_entity_poly.entity_id
_entity_poly.type
_entity_poly.pdbx_seq_one_letter_code
_entity_poly.pdbx_strand_id
1 'polypeptide(L)'
;GSPDKSFRFASDAVLAREIGTFLENLDGIASAVRSDHAFNLFQEINGALPSGKERLVAVPRRFLELEPEERMLFQVGKRTGHLQRLDDLKRPEQVEPVRKICRQSGITAANVDERMHELMHELMQDRLRRGIYG
;
A
#
# COMPACT_ATOMS: atom_id res chain seq x y z
N GLY A 1 -16.08 -7.01 30.18
CA GLY A 1 -16.46 -6.85 28.77
C GLY A 1 -15.52 -7.70 27.94
N SER A 2 -16.04 -8.51 27.03
CA SER A 2 -15.17 -9.24 26.09
C SER A 2 -14.43 -8.21 25.23
N PRO A 3 -13.12 -8.36 24.96
CA PRO A 3 -12.42 -7.48 24.03
C PRO A 3 -13.12 -7.55 22.66
N ASP A 4 -13.24 -6.40 22.02
CA ASP A 4 -13.84 -6.25 20.69
C ASP A 4 -13.22 -7.29 19.73
N LYS A 5 -14.07 -8.17 19.17
CA LYS A 5 -13.68 -9.26 18.26
C LYS A 5 -13.65 -8.81 16.80
N SER A 6 -13.54 -7.50 16.55
CA SER A 6 -13.48 -6.96 15.20
C SER A 6 -12.10 -7.21 14.58
N PHE A 7 -12.09 -7.75 13.35
CA PHE A 7 -10.85 -7.92 12.59
C PHE A 7 -10.30 -6.56 12.19
N ARG A 8 -9.01 -6.33 12.41
CA ARG A 8 -8.31 -5.11 11.96
C ARG A 8 -7.24 -5.45 10.95
N PHE A 9 -7.26 -4.74 9.82
CA PHE A 9 -6.17 -4.81 8.86
C PHE A 9 -4.87 -4.29 9.47
N ALA A 10 -3.76 -4.93 9.13
CA ALA A 10 -2.43 -4.43 9.45
C ALA A 10 -2.22 -3.06 8.77
N SER A 11 -1.43 -2.19 9.40
CA SER A 11 -1.04 -0.93 8.75
C SER A 11 -0.14 -1.18 7.55
N ASP A 12 -0.07 -0.22 6.64
CA ASP A 12 0.78 -0.34 5.45
C ASP A 12 2.26 -0.45 5.81
N ALA A 13 2.69 0.16 6.91
CA ALA A 13 4.06 0.01 7.40
C ALA A 13 4.35 -1.43 7.86
N VAL A 14 3.38 -2.11 8.49
CA VAL A 14 3.50 -3.53 8.84
C VAL A 14 3.55 -4.38 7.59
N LEU A 15 2.58 -4.20 6.67
CA LEU A 15 2.53 -4.93 5.40
C LEU A 15 3.81 -4.75 4.59
N ALA A 16 4.38 -3.54 4.55
CA ALA A 16 5.62 -3.29 3.84
C ALA A 16 6.81 -4.05 4.44
N ARG A 17 6.92 -4.11 5.77
CA ARG A 17 7.96 -4.93 6.44
C ARG A 17 7.78 -6.41 6.16
N GLU A 18 6.56 -6.92 6.20
CA GLU A 18 6.26 -8.33 5.93
C GLU A 18 6.57 -8.69 4.47
N ILE A 19 6.14 -7.86 3.52
CA ILE A 19 6.45 -8.04 2.09
C ILE A 19 7.97 -7.99 1.85
N GLY A 20 8.67 -7.02 2.46
CA GLY A 20 10.13 -6.93 2.38
C GLY A 20 10.80 -8.20 2.89
N THR A 21 10.43 -8.65 4.09
CA THR A 21 10.95 -9.87 4.71
C THR A 21 10.67 -11.09 3.83
N PHE A 22 9.45 -11.23 3.30
CA PHE A 22 9.08 -12.32 2.41
C PHE A 22 9.99 -12.34 1.17
N LEU A 23 10.13 -11.22 0.48
CA LEU A 23 10.96 -11.11 -0.74
C LEU A 23 12.44 -11.36 -0.46
N GLU A 24 12.96 -10.87 0.66
CA GLU A 24 14.35 -11.06 1.08
C GLU A 24 14.69 -12.53 1.30
N ASN A 25 13.74 -13.34 1.77
CA ASN A 25 13.93 -14.76 2.05
C ASN A 25 13.58 -15.68 0.87
N LEU A 26 13.17 -15.15 -0.29
CA LEU A 26 13.00 -15.95 -1.51
C LEU A 26 14.36 -16.20 -2.16
N ASP A 27 15.04 -17.26 -1.72
CA ASP A 27 16.36 -17.67 -2.22
C ASP A 27 16.34 -19.06 -2.86
N GLY A 28 17.26 -19.29 -3.80
CA GLY A 28 17.45 -20.59 -4.44
C GLY A 28 16.33 -21.02 -5.38
N ILE A 29 15.43 -20.11 -5.79
CA ILE A 29 14.31 -20.40 -6.69
C ILE A 29 14.44 -19.67 -8.04
N ALA A 30 13.93 -20.31 -9.09
CA ALA A 30 13.71 -19.70 -10.40
C ALA A 30 12.19 -19.63 -10.65
N SER A 31 11.61 -18.46 -10.39
CA SER A 31 10.16 -18.23 -10.47
C SER A 31 9.88 -16.74 -10.71
N ALA A 32 8.62 -16.31 -10.57
CA ALA A 32 8.23 -14.92 -10.65
C ALA A 32 7.33 -14.52 -9.46
N VAL A 33 7.49 -13.27 -9.01
CA VAL A 33 6.58 -12.63 -8.06
C VAL A 33 5.57 -11.79 -8.84
N ARG A 34 4.30 -11.91 -8.48
CA ARG A 34 3.20 -11.12 -9.05
C ARG A 34 2.39 -10.42 -7.95
N SER A 35 2.15 -9.13 -8.15
CA SER A 35 1.30 -8.28 -7.31
C SER A 35 0.35 -7.52 -8.24
N ASP A 36 -0.68 -8.21 -8.71
CA ASP A 36 -1.54 -7.80 -9.83
C ASP A 36 -2.92 -7.26 -9.40
N HIS A 37 -3.27 -7.36 -8.12
CA HIS A 37 -4.52 -6.79 -7.61
C HIS A 37 -4.44 -5.28 -7.38
N ALA A 38 -5.52 -4.58 -7.76
CA ALA A 38 -5.65 -3.12 -7.65
C ALA A 38 -5.39 -2.58 -6.23
N PHE A 39 -5.70 -3.38 -5.20
CA PHE A 39 -5.63 -3.01 -3.79
C PHE A 39 -4.32 -3.38 -3.11
N ASN A 40 -3.43 -4.14 -3.78
CA ASN A 40 -2.13 -4.43 -3.22
C ASN A 40 -1.38 -3.12 -3.01
N LEU A 41 -0.73 -2.98 -1.83
CA LEU A 41 0.04 -1.79 -1.48
C LEU A 41 1.10 -1.47 -2.54
N PHE A 42 1.75 -2.50 -3.07
CA PHE A 42 2.78 -2.38 -4.10
C PHE A 42 2.45 -3.20 -5.34
N GLN A 43 1.66 -2.61 -6.24
CA GLN A 43 1.40 -3.23 -7.55
C GLN A 43 2.64 -3.28 -8.44
N GLU A 44 3.69 -2.50 -8.14
CA GLU A 44 4.92 -2.53 -8.93
C GLU A 44 5.88 -3.69 -8.57
N ILE A 45 5.56 -4.47 -7.53
CA ILE A 45 6.28 -5.71 -7.19
C ILE A 45 5.83 -6.81 -8.17
N ASN A 46 6.44 -6.78 -9.35
CA ASN A 46 6.24 -7.73 -10.44
C ASN A 46 7.59 -8.01 -11.10
N GLY A 47 8.05 -9.26 -11.13
CA GLY A 47 9.35 -9.61 -11.73
C GLY A 47 9.81 -11.05 -11.52
N ALA A 48 10.80 -11.47 -12.30
CA ALA A 48 11.42 -12.79 -12.19
C ALA A 48 12.49 -12.85 -11.09
N LEU A 49 12.68 -14.03 -10.51
CA LEU A 49 13.75 -14.37 -9.58
C LEU A 49 14.71 -15.36 -10.26
N PRO A 50 16.03 -15.28 -9.97
CA PRO A 50 16.66 -14.37 -9.03
C PRO A 50 16.95 -12.96 -9.57
N SER A 51 16.91 -12.76 -10.90
CA SER A 51 17.41 -11.54 -11.56
C SER A 51 16.74 -10.23 -11.14
N GLY A 52 15.48 -10.26 -10.72
CA GLY A 52 14.73 -9.09 -10.29
C GLY A 52 14.71 -8.87 -8.78
N LYS A 53 15.31 -9.75 -7.97
CA LYS A 53 15.14 -9.77 -6.50
C LYS A 53 15.45 -8.43 -5.86
N GLU A 54 16.62 -7.86 -6.15
CA GLU A 54 17.06 -6.58 -5.58
C GLU A 54 16.07 -5.45 -5.84
N ARG A 55 15.56 -5.36 -7.08
CA ARG A 55 14.56 -4.36 -7.46
C ARG A 55 13.24 -4.56 -6.72
N LEU A 56 12.78 -5.80 -6.56
CA LEU A 56 11.53 -6.10 -5.86
C LEU A 56 11.63 -5.75 -4.37
N VAL A 57 12.74 -6.13 -3.72
CA VAL A 57 13.02 -5.84 -2.31
C VAL A 57 13.19 -4.33 -2.06
N ALA A 58 13.70 -3.58 -3.03
CA ALA A 58 13.87 -2.13 -2.89
C ALA A 58 12.54 -1.37 -2.72
N VAL A 59 11.42 -1.89 -3.23
CA VAL A 59 10.11 -1.21 -3.17
C VAL A 59 9.62 -1.01 -1.71
N PRO A 60 9.44 -2.06 -0.89
CA PRO A 60 9.03 -1.89 0.49
C PRO A 60 10.04 -1.10 1.32
N ARG A 61 11.34 -1.24 1.05
CA ARG A 61 12.41 -0.46 1.72
C ARG A 61 12.25 1.03 1.47
N ARG A 62 12.16 1.44 0.19
CA ARG A 62 11.92 2.83 -0.21
C ARG A 62 10.66 3.41 0.41
N PHE A 63 9.58 2.62 0.49
CA PHE A 63 8.34 3.07 1.14
C PHE A 63 8.52 3.32 2.64
N LEU A 64 9.25 2.45 3.34
CA LEU A 64 9.49 2.59 4.79
C LEU A 64 10.40 3.78 5.12
N GLU A 65 11.29 4.14 4.19
CA GLU A 65 12.21 5.28 4.25
C GLU A 65 11.57 6.63 3.92
N LEU A 66 10.34 6.65 3.37
CA LEU A 66 9.63 7.91 3.11
C LEU A 66 9.39 8.71 4.39
N GLU A 67 9.48 10.04 4.28
CA GLU A 67 9.04 10.91 5.36
C GLU A 67 7.54 10.68 5.68
N PRO A 68 7.10 10.88 6.94
CA PRO A 68 5.73 10.56 7.36
C PRO A 68 4.65 11.16 6.44
N GLU A 69 4.82 12.41 6.01
CA GLU A 69 3.91 13.10 5.10
C GLU A 69 3.89 12.47 3.70
N GLU A 70 5.05 12.12 3.14
CA GLU A 70 5.14 11.48 1.82
C GLU A 70 4.51 10.08 1.84
N ARG A 71 4.75 9.34 2.92
CA ARG A 71 4.16 8.03 3.16
C ARG A 71 2.64 8.12 3.23
N MET A 72 2.11 9.06 4.01
CA MET A 72 0.68 9.33 4.08
C MET A 72 0.09 9.61 2.69
N LEU A 73 0.75 10.48 1.91
CA LEU A 73 0.30 10.79 0.54
C LEU A 73 0.31 9.56 -0.35
N PHE A 74 1.32 8.70 -0.26
CA PHE A 74 1.33 7.44 -0.99
C PHE A 74 0.17 6.54 -0.60
N GLN A 75 -0.08 6.34 0.70
CA GLN A 75 -1.15 5.49 1.20
C GLN A 75 -2.51 5.96 0.69
N VAL A 76 -2.83 7.25 0.87
CA VAL A 76 -4.09 7.83 0.41
C VAL A 76 -4.18 7.80 -1.11
N GLY A 77 -3.12 8.17 -1.81
CA GLY A 77 -3.06 8.18 -3.27
C GLY A 77 -3.28 6.78 -3.87
N LYS A 78 -2.72 5.73 -3.24
CA LYS A 78 -2.91 4.34 -3.66
C LYS A 78 -4.35 3.88 -3.51
N ARG A 79 -5.00 4.18 -2.38
CA ARG A 79 -6.40 3.78 -2.12
C ARG A 79 -7.42 4.58 -2.94
N THR A 80 -7.09 5.80 -3.30
CA THR A 80 -7.94 6.67 -4.11
C THR A 80 -7.66 6.57 -5.61
N GLY A 81 -6.68 5.75 -6.01
CA GLY A 81 -6.33 5.48 -7.41
C GLY A 81 -5.47 6.56 -8.09
N HIS A 82 -5.03 7.59 -7.36
CA HIS A 82 -4.21 8.69 -7.89
C HIS A 82 -2.73 8.33 -8.05
N LEU A 83 -2.22 7.42 -7.21
CA LEU A 83 -0.84 6.96 -7.24
C LEU A 83 -0.83 5.43 -7.38
N GLN A 84 0.01 4.89 -8.26
CA GLN A 84 0.12 3.44 -8.47
C GLN A 84 1.51 2.91 -8.08
N ARG A 85 2.52 3.77 -8.13
CA ARG A 85 3.93 3.45 -7.88
C ARG A 85 4.56 4.51 -6.99
N LEU A 86 5.62 4.18 -6.27
CA LEU A 86 6.31 5.13 -5.38
C LEU A 86 6.85 6.34 -6.15
N ASP A 87 7.30 6.14 -7.39
CA ASP A 87 7.79 7.23 -8.22
C ASP A 87 6.70 8.25 -8.64
N ASP A 88 5.42 7.91 -8.48
CA ASP A 88 4.32 8.85 -8.70
C ASP A 88 4.33 10.01 -7.70
N LEU A 89 4.94 9.83 -6.51
CA LEU A 89 5.15 10.90 -5.53
C LEU A 89 6.00 12.06 -6.08
N LYS A 90 6.82 11.81 -7.11
CA LYS A 90 7.68 12.82 -7.74
C LYS A 90 6.93 13.70 -8.74
N ARG A 91 5.65 13.41 -8.98
CA ARG A 91 4.81 14.04 -10.00
C ARG A 91 3.75 14.93 -9.32
N PRO A 92 3.98 16.25 -9.21
CA PRO A 92 3.08 17.15 -8.50
C PRO A 92 1.63 17.07 -8.99
N GLU A 93 1.42 16.88 -10.29
CA GLU A 93 0.09 16.76 -10.89
C GLU A 93 -0.70 15.55 -10.38
N GLN A 94 -0.03 14.49 -9.90
CA GLN A 94 -0.67 13.34 -9.27
C GLN A 94 -0.81 13.53 -7.75
N VAL A 95 0.13 14.24 -7.12
CA VAL A 95 0.18 14.44 -5.67
C VAL A 95 -0.79 15.52 -5.19
N GLU A 96 -0.98 16.61 -5.94
CA GLU A 96 -1.84 17.72 -5.52
C GLU A 96 -3.31 17.32 -5.27
N PRO A 97 -3.95 16.50 -6.13
CA PRO A 97 -5.27 15.94 -5.83
C PRO A 97 -5.30 15.18 -4.50
N VAL A 98 -4.26 14.38 -4.22
CA VAL A 98 -4.15 13.60 -2.98
C VAL A 98 -3.98 14.50 -1.76
N ARG A 99 -3.15 15.54 -1.84
CA ARG A 99 -3.02 16.54 -0.77
C ARG A 99 -4.36 17.21 -0.49
N LYS A 100 -5.14 17.52 -1.52
CA LYS A 100 -6.49 18.10 -1.37
C LYS A 100 -7.42 17.13 -0.65
N ILE A 101 -7.42 15.86 -1.03
CA ILE A 101 -8.20 14.82 -0.34
C ILE A 101 -7.79 14.74 1.14
N CYS A 102 -6.49 14.66 1.44
CA CYS A 102 -6.01 14.60 2.83
C CYS A 102 -6.51 15.79 3.65
N ARG A 103 -6.40 17.02 3.13
CA ARG A 103 -6.89 18.23 3.79
C ARG A 103 -8.40 18.20 4.02
N GLN A 104 -9.18 17.82 3.00
CA GLN A 104 -10.64 17.81 3.07
C GLN A 104 -11.18 16.73 4.00
N SER A 105 -10.48 15.61 4.11
CA SER A 105 -10.87 14.47 4.95
C SER A 105 -10.18 14.44 6.32
N GLY A 106 -9.40 15.46 6.66
CA GLY A 106 -8.68 15.55 7.94
C GLY A 106 -7.63 14.45 8.14
N ILE A 107 -7.08 13.90 7.06
CA ILE A 107 -6.04 12.86 7.12
C ILE A 107 -4.68 13.53 7.32
N THR A 108 -3.95 13.04 8.31
CA THR A 108 -2.61 13.50 8.70
C THR A 108 -1.69 12.29 8.85
N ALA A 109 -0.37 12.52 8.87
CA ALA A 109 0.60 11.45 9.09
C ALA A 109 0.37 10.71 10.43
N ALA A 110 -0.20 11.39 11.43
CA ALA A 110 -0.49 10.82 12.74
C ALA A 110 -1.73 9.91 12.79
N ASN A 111 -2.67 10.06 11.85
CA ASN A 111 -3.92 9.30 11.86
C ASN A 111 -4.14 8.43 10.61
N VAL A 112 -3.24 8.49 9.63
CA VAL A 112 -3.43 7.83 8.33
C VAL A 112 -3.70 6.34 8.46
N ASP A 113 -3.01 5.63 9.36
CA ASP A 113 -3.20 4.19 9.53
C ASP A 113 -4.63 3.84 10.01
N GLU A 114 -5.18 4.63 10.94
CA GLU A 114 -6.56 4.47 11.40
C GLU A 114 -7.56 4.81 10.29
N ARG A 115 -7.33 5.92 9.57
CA ARG A 115 -8.20 6.35 8.46
C ARG A 115 -8.16 5.36 7.29
N MET A 116 -7.01 4.75 7.01
CA MET A 116 -6.87 3.73 5.97
C MET A 116 -7.57 2.43 6.36
N HIS A 117 -7.60 2.07 7.64
CA HIS A 117 -8.37 0.94 8.11
C HIS A 117 -9.87 1.12 7.82
N GLU A 118 -10.43 2.27 8.18
CA GLU A 118 -11.84 2.62 7.90
C GLU A 118 -12.14 2.59 6.39
N LEU A 119 -11.32 3.28 5.59
CA LEU A 119 -11.49 3.35 4.14
C LEU A 119 -11.42 1.97 3.48
N MET A 120 -10.45 1.14 3.86
CA MET A 120 -10.31 -0.20 3.32
C MET A 120 -11.48 -1.10 3.72
N HIS A 121 -11.95 -0.98 4.95
CA HIS A 121 -13.14 -1.70 5.39
C HIS A 121 -14.36 -1.33 4.54
N GLU A 122 -14.61 -0.03 4.31
CA GLU A 122 -15.70 0.45 3.45
C GLU A 122 -15.57 -0.05 2.00
N LEU A 123 -14.38 0.07 1.39
CA LEU A 123 -14.12 -0.36 0.01
C LEU A 123 -14.30 -1.87 -0.16
N MET A 124 -13.83 -2.68 0.80
CA MET A 124 -14.01 -4.13 0.74
C MET A 124 -15.47 -4.55 0.93
N GLN A 125 -16.20 -3.90 1.84
CA GLN A 125 -17.64 -4.16 2.02
C GLN A 125 -18.45 -3.79 0.77
N ASP A 126 -18.12 -2.68 0.13
CA ASP A 126 -18.75 -2.28 -1.13
C ASP A 126 -18.44 -3.27 -2.27
N ARG A 127 -17.20 -3.78 -2.37
CA ARG A 127 -16.86 -4.85 -3.34
C ARG A 127 -17.65 -6.12 -3.11
N LEU A 128 -17.80 -6.56 -1.85
CA LEU A 128 -18.60 -7.74 -1.50
C LEU A 128 -20.07 -7.55 -1.92
N ARG A 129 -20.62 -6.35 -1.74
CA ARG A 129 -21.99 -6.03 -2.20
C ARG A 129 -22.11 -6.03 -3.72
N ARG A 130 -21.10 -5.56 -4.45
CA ARG A 130 -21.13 -5.43 -5.91
C ARG A 130 -20.70 -6.70 -6.66
N GLY A 131 -20.16 -7.71 -5.96
CA GLY A 131 -19.68 -8.95 -6.57
C GLY A 131 -18.47 -8.78 -7.51
N ILE A 132 -17.65 -7.73 -7.30
CA ILE A 132 -16.50 -7.41 -8.17
C ILE A 132 -15.22 -8.00 -7.57
N TYR A 133 -14.63 -8.98 -8.28
CA TYR A 133 -13.40 -9.70 -7.90
C TYR A 133 -12.26 -9.48 -8.92
N GLY A 134 -11.88 -8.22 -9.21
CA GLY A 134 -10.63 -7.85 -9.90
C GLY A 134 -9.67 -7.04 -9.04
#